data_AF-S4Y0C7-F1
#
_entry.id   AF-S4Y0C7-F1
#
_cell.length_a   1.000
_cell.length_b   1.000
_cell.length_c   1.000
_cell.angle_alpha   90.00
_cell.angle_beta   90.00
_cell.angle_gamma   90.00
#
_symmetry.space_group_name_H-M   'P 1'
#
loop_
_entity.id
_entity.type
_entity.pdbx_description
1 polymer ?
#
loop_
_entity_poly.entity_id
_entity_poly.type
_entity_poly.pdbx_seq_one_letter_code
_entity_poly.pdbx_strand_id
1 'polypeptide(L)'
;MKDPAQDVEVYATLAARLADPGEDRAALLAEHGLDEAGWEALDDAWQARLSEADEDDGDEVGVPPLVAAFAETFARVQRGRARSELSFERFLEAARAMKRGTDMATVLSRLDLTLEDYLSAQQRWTAAMLEDDELRAQFQRAMR
;
A
#
# COMPACT_ATOMS: atom_id res chain seq x y z
N MET A 1 -13.00 -0.83 -17.16
CA MET A 1 -12.57 -1.34 -15.85
C MET A 1 -13.22 -2.70 -15.67
N LYS A 2 -12.54 -3.69 -15.10
CA LYS A 2 -13.18 -4.96 -14.74
C LYS A 2 -14.14 -4.71 -13.55
N ASP A 3 -15.19 -5.51 -13.45
CA ASP A 3 -16.24 -5.34 -12.44
C ASP A 3 -15.79 -5.93 -11.08
N PRO A 4 -15.70 -5.12 -10.00
CA PRO A 4 -15.35 -5.62 -8.67
C PRO A 4 -16.35 -6.64 -8.13
N ALA A 5 -17.58 -6.72 -8.65
CA ALA A 5 -18.56 -7.73 -8.26
C ALA A 5 -18.30 -9.13 -8.84
N GLN A 6 -17.41 -9.25 -9.82
CA GLN A 6 -17.17 -10.51 -10.56
C GLN A 6 -15.68 -10.92 -10.59
N ASP A 7 -14.76 -10.02 -10.26
CA ASP A 7 -13.33 -10.29 -10.31
C ASP A 7 -12.70 -10.10 -8.91
N VAL A 8 -12.21 -11.21 -8.34
CA VAL A 8 -11.61 -11.26 -6.99
C VAL A 8 -10.35 -10.40 -6.89
N GLU A 9 -9.58 -10.22 -7.96
CA GLU A 9 -8.38 -9.38 -7.93
C GLU A 9 -8.76 -7.90 -7.85
N VAL A 10 -9.82 -7.50 -8.56
CA VAL A 10 -10.33 -6.12 -8.52
C VAL A 10 -10.93 -5.82 -7.15
N TYR A 11 -11.75 -6.72 -6.63
CA TYR A 11 -12.28 -6.62 -5.26
C TYR A 11 -11.15 -6.56 -4.23
N ALA A 12 -10.19 -7.49 -4.25
CA ALA A 12 -9.08 -7.52 -3.31
C ALA A 12 -8.22 -6.25 -3.38
N THR A 13 -8.05 -5.69 -4.58
CA THR A 13 -7.34 -4.42 -4.77
C THR A 13 -8.10 -3.24 -4.16
N LEU A 14 -9.41 -3.16 -4.41
CA LEU A 14 -10.29 -2.14 -3.85
C LEU A 14 -10.34 -2.25 -2.32
N ALA A 15 -10.54 -3.44 -1.77
CA ALA A 15 -10.53 -3.72 -0.34
C ALA A 15 -9.21 -3.32 0.34
N ALA A 16 -8.07 -3.65 -0.27
CA ALA A 16 -6.76 -3.27 0.24
C ALA A 16 -6.54 -1.75 0.27
N ARG A 17 -6.96 -1.04 -0.79
CA ARG A 17 -6.90 0.43 -0.83
C ARG A 17 -7.85 1.09 0.17
N LEU A 18 -9.06 0.54 0.34
CA LEU A 18 -10.04 1.06 1.29
C LEU A 18 -9.67 0.82 2.76
N ALA A 19 -8.78 -0.12 3.04
CA ALA A 19 -8.18 -0.30 4.36
C ALA A 19 -7.18 0.81 4.72
N ASP A 20 -6.86 1.72 3.79
CA ASP A 20 -5.99 2.86 4.01
C ASP A 20 -6.73 4.05 4.63
N PRO A 21 -6.36 4.51 5.84
CA PRO A 21 -6.92 5.74 6.42
C PRO A 21 -6.51 7.03 5.67
N GLY A 22 -5.48 6.98 4.83
CA GLY A 22 -4.98 8.11 4.02
C GLY A 22 -5.58 8.20 2.62
N GLU A 23 -6.31 7.19 2.16
CA GLU A 23 -7.00 7.21 0.86
C GLU A 23 -8.33 7.96 0.99
N ASP A 24 -8.68 8.76 -0.02
CA ASP A 24 -10.02 9.35 -0.09
C ASP A 24 -11.02 8.25 -0.48
N ARG A 25 -11.57 7.63 0.57
CA ARG A 25 -12.52 6.54 0.48
C ARG A 25 -13.71 6.86 -0.44
N ALA A 26 -14.28 8.05 -0.32
CA ALA A 26 -15.46 8.43 -1.09
C ALA A 26 -15.12 8.61 -2.57
N ALA A 27 -13.98 9.23 -2.87
CA ALA A 27 -13.50 9.36 -4.24
C ALA A 27 -13.19 7.99 -4.87
N LEU A 28 -12.51 7.12 -4.12
CA LEU A 28 -12.17 5.78 -4.58
C LEU A 28 -13.41 4.94 -4.89
N LEU A 29 -14.43 4.94 -4.02
CA LEU A 29 -15.68 4.23 -4.29
C LEU A 29 -16.38 4.78 -5.55
N ALA A 30 -16.42 6.11 -5.71
CA ALA A 30 -17.04 6.76 -6.86
C ALA A 30 -16.35 6.42 -8.20
N GLU A 31 -15.03 6.23 -8.22
CA GLU A 31 -14.28 5.74 -9.40
C GLU A 31 -14.79 4.37 -9.88
N HIS A 32 -15.26 3.56 -8.95
CA HIS A 32 -15.84 2.25 -9.20
C HIS A 32 -17.37 2.28 -9.36
N GLY A 33 -17.99 3.46 -9.38
CA GLY A 33 -19.45 3.62 -9.48
C GLY A 33 -20.19 3.15 -8.22
N LEU A 34 -19.49 3.09 -7.08
CA LEU A 34 -20.00 2.66 -5.79
C LEU A 34 -20.16 3.86 -4.85
N ASP A 35 -21.09 3.72 -3.92
CA ASP A 35 -21.15 4.50 -2.69
C ASP A 35 -20.89 3.56 -1.49
N GLU A 36 -20.98 4.09 -0.26
CA GLU A 36 -20.74 3.27 0.94
C GLU A 36 -21.71 2.09 1.06
N ALA A 37 -22.98 2.27 0.67
CA ALA A 37 -23.97 1.20 0.73
C ALA A 37 -23.70 0.13 -0.34
N GLY A 38 -23.30 0.55 -1.54
CA GLY A 38 -22.86 -0.33 -2.62
C GLY A 38 -21.58 -1.08 -2.26
N TRP A 39 -20.67 -0.45 -1.52
CA TRP A 39 -19.50 -1.12 -0.95
C TRP A 39 -19.87 -2.17 0.08
N GLU A 40 -20.72 -1.84 1.06
CA GLU A 40 -21.14 -2.77 2.12
C GLU A 40 -21.81 -4.02 1.52
N ALA A 41 -22.74 -3.84 0.59
CA ALA A 41 -23.39 -4.95 -0.10
C ALA A 41 -22.43 -5.81 -0.94
N LEU A 42 -21.41 -5.17 -1.53
CA LEU A 42 -20.37 -5.85 -2.29
C LEU A 42 -19.45 -6.67 -1.38
N ASP A 43 -19.01 -6.09 -0.27
CA ASP A 43 -18.13 -6.72 0.73
C ASP A 43 -18.84 -7.94 1.34
N ASP A 44 -20.10 -7.80 1.77
CA ASP A 44 -20.92 -8.90 2.28
C ASP A 44 -21.04 -10.05 1.28
N ALA A 45 -21.30 -9.72 0.01
CA ALA A 45 -21.43 -10.73 -1.04
C ALA A 45 -20.11 -11.47 -1.32
N TRP A 46 -18.97 -10.80 -1.19
CA TRP A 46 -17.66 -11.44 -1.33
C TRP A 46 -17.28 -12.25 -0.09
N GLN A 47 -17.59 -11.76 1.12
CA GLN A 47 -17.38 -12.51 2.35
C GLN A 47 -18.15 -13.84 2.32
N ALA A 48 -19.41 -13.82 1.89
CA ALA A 48 -20.20 -15.04 1.70
C ALA A 48 -19.53 -16.02 0.72
N ARG A 49 -19.09 -15.55 -0.46
CA ARG A 49 -18.40 -16.38 -1.47
C ARG A 49 -17.08 -16.95 -0.98
N LEU A 50 -16.29 -16.18 -0.24
CA LEU A 50 -15.02 -16.62 0.32
C LEU A 50 -15.24 -17.67 1.41
N SER A 51 -16.25 -17.50 2.26
CA SER A 51 -16.64 -18.50 3.26
C SER A 51 -17.14 -19.80 2.62
N GLU A 52 -18.02 -19.71 1.62
CA GLU A 52 -18.49 -20.89 0.86
C GLU A 52 -17.32 -21.64 0.22
N ALA A 53 -16.35 -20.92 -0.37
CA ALA A 53 -15.16 -21.53 -0.98
C ALA A 53 -14.24 -22.21 0.04
N ASP A 54 -14.19 -21.72 1.29
CA ASP A 54 -13.41 -22.30 2.39
C ASP A 54 -14.07 -23.57 2.96
N GLU A 55 -15.40 -23.66 2.89
CA GLU A 55 -16.18 -24.80 3.39
C GLU A 55 -16.31 -25.96 2.38
N ASP A 56 -16.27 -25.69 1.07
CA ASP A 56 -16.49 -26.67 -0.01
C ASP A 56 -15.26 -27.56 -0.28
N ASP A 57 -14.11 -27.32 0.38
CA ASP A 57 -12.85 -28.07 0.22
C ASP A 57 -12.86 -29.41 0.98
N GLY A 58 -13.96 -30.16 0.82
CA GLY A 58 -14.13 -31.50 1.32
C GLY A 58 -13.02 -32.42 0.83
N ASP A 59 -12.05 -32.68 1.72
CA ASP A 59 -10.94 -33.63 1.61
C ASP A 59 -9.68 -33.19 0.81
N GLU A 60 -9.58 -31.95 0.30
CA GLU A 60 -8.33 -31.44 -0.30
C GLU A 60 -7.45 -30.72 0.74
N VAL A 61 -6.18 -31.13 0.85
CA VAL A 61 -5.20 -30.47 1.73
C VAL A 61 -4.66 -29.24 1.01
N GLY A 62 -5.34 -28.09 1.17
CA GLY A 62 -4.96 -26.85 0.48
C GLY A 62 -5.70 -25.62 0.99
N VAL A 63 -5.30 -24.44 0.50
CA VAL A 63 -6.11 -23.22 0.58
C VAL A 63 -6.87 -23.13 -0.74
N PRO A 64 -8.20 -22.94 -0.74
CA PRO A 64 -8.98 -22.87 -1.97
C PRO A 64 -8.46 -21.79 -2.92
N PRO A 65 -8.48 -22.03 -4.26
CA PRO A 65 -7.92 -21.08 -5.24
C PRO A 65 -8.47 -19.65 -5.13
N LEU A 66 -9.76 -19.50 -4.79
CA LEU A 66 -10.39 -18.20 -4.63
C LEU A 66 -9.84 -17.44 -3.41
N VAL A 67 -9.70 -18.14 -2.28
CA VAL A 67 -9.16 -17.60 -1.03
C VAL A 67 -7.69 -17.24 -1.22
N ALA A 68 -6.92 -18.10 -1.90
CA ALA A 68 -5.54 -17.83 -2.25
C ALA A 68 -5.39 -16.58 -3.13
N ALA A 69 -6.18 -16.45 -4.19
CA ALA A 69 -6.14 -15.30 -5.10
C ALA A 69 -6.47 -13.96 -4.40
N PHE A 70 -7.47 -13.97 -3.51
CA PHE A 70 -7.80 -12.82 -2.66
C PHE A 70 -6.61 -12.46 -1.76
N ALA A 71 -6.11 -13.42 -0.98
CA ALA A 71 -5.04 -13.18 -0.01
C ALA A 71 -3.74 -12.70 -0.68
N GLU A 72 -3.35 -13.31 -1.80
CA GLU A 72 -2.18 -12.92 -2.57
C GLU A 72 -2.29 -11.50 -3.13
N THR A 73 -3.45 -11.16 -3.69
CA THR A 73 -3.68 -9.82 -4.27
C THR A 73 -3.70 -8.76 -3.17
N PHE A 74 -4.44 -9.00 -2.09
CA PHE A 74 -4.50 -8.09 -0.95
C PHE A 74 -3.10 -7.85 -0.37
N ALA A 75 -2.35 -8.93 -0.10
CA ALA A 75 -0.97 -8.84 0.43
C ALA A 75 0.00 -8.16 -0.56
N ARG A 76 -0.19 -8.33 -1.87
CA ARG A 76 0.61 -7.65 -2.90
C ARG A 76 0.37 -6.15 -2.88
N VAL A 77 -0.89 -5.70 -2.80
CA VAL A 77 -1.24 -4.28 -2.74
C VAL A 77 -0.73 -3.65 -1.44
N GLN A 78 -0.94 -4.32 -0.30
CA GLN A 78 -0.44 -3.85 0.99
C GLN A 78 1.10 -3.78 1.04
N ARG A 79 1.83 -4.73 0.43
CA ARG A 79 3.29 -4.66 0.31
C ARG A 79 3.76 -3.55 -0.62
N GLY A 80 3.07 -3.35 -1.75
CA GLY A 80 3.33 -2.23 -2.65
C GLY A 80 3.19 -0.89 -1.93
N ARG A 81 2.20 -0.78 -1.05
CA ARG A 81 2.01 0.36 -0.15
C ARG A 81 3.12 0.49 0.90
N ALA A 82 3.42 -0.57 1.65
CA ALA A 82 4.46 -0.54 2.68
C ALA A 82 5.83 -0.13 2.12
N ARG A 83 6.13 -0.50 0.87
CA ARG A 83 7.32 -0.04 0.13
C ARG A 83 7.26 1.43 -0.32
N SER A 84 6.07 2.00 -0.46
CA SER A 84 5.85 3.37 -0.97
C SER A 84 5.65 4.44 0.11
N GLU A 85 5.63 4.08 1.40
CA GLU A 85 5.44 5.04 2.50
C GLU A 85 6.66 5.13 3.44
N LEU A 86 7.85 5.40 2.90
CA LEU A 86 8.94 5.88 3.75
C LEU A 86 8.52 7.24 4.32
N SER A 87 8.26 7.30 5.63
CA SER A 87 7.93 8.57 6.30
C SER A 87 9.02 9.61 6.07
N PHE A 88 8.65 10.89 6.10
CA PHE A 88 9.62 11.96 5.90
C PHE A 88 10.77 11.90 6.91
N GLU A 89 10.48 11.53 8.16
CA GLU A 89 11.50 11.37 9.20
C GLU A 89 12.50 10.25 8.90
N ARG A 90 12.02 9.09 8.42
CA ARG A 90 12.90 7.98 8.03
C ARG A 90 13.68 8.29 6.75
N PHE A 91 13.08 9.04 5.83
CA PHE A 91 13.79 9.61 4.68
C PHE A 91 14.93 10.54 5.12
N LEU A 92 14.69 11.44 6.08
CA LEU A 92 15.71 12.34 6.62
C LEU A 92 16.83 11.57 7.32
N GLU A 93 16.50 10.52 8.08
CA GLU A 93 17.49 9.67 8.73
C GLU A 93 18.42 9.02 7.70
N ALA A 94 17.85 8.41 6.66
CA ALA A 94 18.61 7.82 5.56
C ALA A 94 19.50 8.86 4.85
N ALA A 95 18.90 9.99 4.45
CA ALA A 95 19.60 11.07 3.74
C ALA A 95 20.76 11.68 4.57
N ARG A 96 20.56 11.85 5.88
CA ARG A 96 21.57 12.36 6.81
C ARG A 96 22.71 11.36 7.00
N ALA A 97 22.43 10.07 7.12
CA ALA A 97 23.45 9.03 7.26
C ALA A 97 24.34 8.95 6.01
N MET A 98 23.75 9.05 4.82
CA MET A 98 24.50 9.13 3.55
C MET A 98 25.32 10.41 3.45
N LYS A 99 24.75 11.57 3.83
CA LYS A 99 25.50 12.84 3.86
C LYS A 99 26.76 12.76 4.73
N ARG A 100 26.71 11.99 5.83
CA ARG A 100 27.84 11.76 6.75
C ARG A 100 28.89 10.79 6.22
N GLY A 101 28.72 10.27 5.00
CA GLY A 101 29.69 9.38 4.34
C GLY A 101 29.51 7.90 4.66
N THR A 102 28.38 7.50 5.27
CA THR A 102 28.05 6.06 5.36
C THR A 102 27.60 5.59 3.98
N ASP A 103 28.08 4.44 3.53
CA ASP A 103 27.69 3.91 2.24
C ASP A 103 26.20 3.57 2.20
N MET A 104 25.59 3.76 1.02
CA MET A 104 24.16 3.57 0.78
C MET A 104 23.68 2.18 1.23
N ALA A 105 24.41 1.12 0.89
CA ALA A 105 24.00 -0.25 1.19
C ALA A 105 23.92 -0.50 2.70
N THR A 106 24.90 -0.01 3.46
CA THR A 106 24.92 -0.08 4.93
C THR A 106 23.80 0.75 5.55
N VAL A 107 23.51 1.95 5.04
CA VAL A 107 22.40 2.78 5.56
C VAL A 107 21.06 2.09 5.33
N LEU A 108 20.79 1.64 4.11
CA LEU A 108 19.54 0.98 3.77
C LEU A 108 19.35 -0.31 4.55
N SER A 109 20.39 -1.15 4.67
CA SER A 109 20.34 -2.37 5.47
C SER A 109 20.07 -2.09 6.96
N ARG A 110 20.67 -1.05 7.54
CA ARG A 110 20.42 -0.68 8.95
C ARG A 110 19.00 -0.18 9.19
N LEU A 111 18.40 0.45 8.19
CA LEU A 111 17.06 1.00 8.27
C LEU A 111 15.98 0.03 7.79
N ASP A 112 16.36 -1.20 7.41
CA ASP A 112 15.47 -2.20 6.81
C ASP A 112 14.74 -1.67 5.56
N LEU A 113 15.49 -0.94 4.71
CA LEU A 113 14.99 -0.32 3.48
C LEU A 113 15.60 -0.98 2.26
N THR A 114 14.84 -1.04 1.17
CA THR A 114 15.39 -1.34 -0.15
C THR A 114 15.82 -0.07 -0.89
N LEU A 115 16.65 -0.22 -1.92
CA LEU A 115 17.05 0.89 -2.78
C LEU A 115 15.84 1.53 -3.48
N GLU A 116 14.87 0.72 -3.88
CA GLU A 116 13.64 1.18 -4.53
C GLU A 116 12.80 2.04 -3.59
N ASP A 117 12.68 1.65 -2.31
CA ASP A 117 11.91 2.41 -1.31
C ASP A 117 12.55 3.79 -1.10
N TYR A 118 13.89 3.85 -1.02
CA TYR A 118 14.61 5.12 -0.88
C TYR A 118 14.49 6.01 -2.11
N LEU A 119 14.63 5.46 -3.33
CA LEU A 119 14.51 6.25 -4.57
C LEU A 119 13.08 6.79 -4.75
N SER A 120 12.07 5.97 -4.46
CA SER A 120 10.67 6.37 -4.50
C SER A 120 10.38 7.49 -3.48
N ALA A 121 10.88 7.34 -2.26
CA ALA A 121 10.78 8.36 -1.23
C ALA A 121 11.52 9.65 -1.60
N GLN A 122 12.72 9.55 -2.19
CA GLN A 122 13.49 10.70 -2.62
C GLN A 122 12.72 11.50 -3.69
N GLN A 123 12.13 10.85 -4.69
CA GLN A 123 11.35 11.52 -5.72
C GLN A 123 10.13 12.24 -5.12
N ARG A 124 9.36 11.52 -4.28
CA ARG A 124 8.17 12.05 -3.61
C ARG A 124 8.49 13.25 -2.73
N TRP A 125 9.41 13.10 -1.78
CA TRP A 125 9.72 14.16 -0.82
C TRP A 125 10.43 15.34 -1.49
N THR A 126 11.19 15.11 -2.58
CA THR A 126 11.71 16.22 -3.40
C THR A 126 10.59 17.04 -4.04
N ALA A 127 9.57 16.38 -4.62
CA ALA A 127 8.41 17.07 -5.16
C ALA A 127 7.63 17.84 -4.07
N ALA A 128 7.36 17.19 -2.93
CA ALA A 128 6.68 17.82 -1.80
C ALA A 128 7.42 19.05 -1.26
N MET A 129 8.76 18.99 -1.15
CA MET A 129 9.58 20.14 -0.73
C MET A 129 9.58 21.30 -1.73
N LEU A 130 9.21 21.10 -2.99
CA LEU A 130 9.05 22.20 -3.95
C LEU A 130 7.76 22.99 -3.70
N GLU A 131 6.72 22.30 -3.22
CA GLU A 131 5.39 22.88 -2.97
C GLU A 131 5.22 23.38 -1.53
N ASP A 132 5.99 22.84 -0.58
CA ASP A 132 5.92 23.13 0.85
C ASP A 132 7.27 23.67 1.39
N ASP A 133 7.27 24.96 1.76
CA ASP A 133 8.44 25.64 2.33
C ASP A 133 8.79 25.16 3.75
N GLU A 134 7.82 24.66 4.52
CA GLU A 134 8.07 24.11 5.86
C GLU A 134 8.82 22.78 5.76
N LEU A 135 8.37 21.87 4.89
CA LEU A 135 9.09 20.61 4.60
C LEU A 135 10.51 20.88 4.11
N ARG A 136 10.68 21.88 3.24
CA ARG A 136 12.00 22.30 2.76
C ARG A 136 12.89 22.80 3.91
N ALA A 137 12.36 23.63 4.81
CA ALA A 137 13.09 24.13 5.96
C ALA A 137 13.48 23.00 6.93
N GLN A 138 12.58 22.04 7.16
CA GLN A 138 12.86 20.86 7.99
C GLN A 138 13.99 20.01 7.40
N PHE A 139 13.98 19.76 6.09
CA PHE A 139 15.05 19.04 5.39
C PHE A 139 16.39 19.77 5.50
N GLN A 140 16.42 21.07 5.22
CA GLN A 140 17.64 21.87 5.32
C GLN A 140 18.23 21.85 6.74
N ARG A 141 17.37 21.90 7.77
CA ARG A 141 17.80 21.81 9.18
C ARG A 141 18.36 20.43 9.52
N ALA A 142 17.72 19.36 9.06
CA ALA A 142 18.17 17.99 9.30
C ALA A 142 19.50 17.67 8.60
N MET A 143 19.72 18.29 7.44
CA MET A 143 20.93 18.13 6.65
C MET A 143 22.08 19.00 7.12
N ARG A 144 21.87 20.10 7.85
CA ARG A 144 22.96 20.92 8.40
C ARG A 144 23.85 20.11 9.35
#